data_AF-A0A6F9ZZB1-F1
#
_entry.id   AF-A0A6F9ZZB1-F1
#
_cell.length_a   1.000
_cell.length_b   1.000
_cell.length_c   1.000
_cell.angle_alpha   90.00
_cell.angle_beta   90.00
_cell.angle_gamma   90.00
#
_symmetry.space_group_name_H-M   'P 1'
#
loop_
_entity.id
_entity.type
_entity.pdbx_description
1 polymer ?
#
loop_
_entity_poly.entity_id
_entity_poly.type
_entity_poly.pdbx_seq_one_letter_code
_entity_poly.pdbx_strand_id
1 'polypeptide(L)'
;MMTIKIVLGSKSEVKRQAVVHALQVANVDGEVVCIEADSGVNPQPIEDLESMTGARNRALAARAYDPDAYALGIENGIIQPRDWVDRAYLHLIAPDGSEYADCTACVLVPDALVEEARATGFKVTVGQLLAEKHGSHPEDPHSFLTEGEMSRGCILKSALVELFEELSWPGMRRIRIGSVTRHLPIREVAPDIRVALFNLLGDWELAEAAGVELAKRVPEGIDALLMPDGKAQALLHVMGRETQLPTFVARKERKPYMGDPVVSVSLKSITTDRMQELFLGAEDAARLAGRSVAFVDDVVSTGGTLQALETLVEKVGARHAATLAIFTEGKLREDVISLGHLPLY
;
A
#
# COMPACT_ATOMS: atom_id res chain seq x y z
N MET A 1 27.53 -15.13 -0.30
CA MET A 1 26.56 -14.11 0.13
C MET A 1 27.32 -13.07 0.95
N MET A 2 27.04 -11.79 0.78
CA MET A 2 27.56 -10.78 1.71
C MET A 2 26.73 -10.86 2.99
N THR A 3 27.38 -11.07 4.13
CA THR A 3 26.74 -11.00 5.44
C THR A 3 26.30 -9.56 5.68
N ILE A 4 25.00 -9.32 5.85
CA ILE A 4 24.49 -7.97 6.15
C ILE A 4 24.54 -7.71 7.65
N LYS A 5 24.80 -6.47 8.05
CA LYS A 5 24.69 -6.05 9.45
C LYS A 5 23.38 -5.30 9.65
N ILE A 6 22.60 -5.69 10.65
CA ILE A 6 21.39 -4.99 11.08
C ILE A 6 21.61 -4.41 12.47
N VAL A 7 21.42 -3.10 12.60
CA VAL A 7 21.35 -2.41 13.89
C VAL A 7 19.88 -2.22 14.25
N LEU A 8 19.42 -2.91 15.29
CA LEU A 8 18.08 -2.78 15.83
C LEU A 8 18.06 -1.69 16.92
N GLY A 9 17.23 -0.66 16.73
CA GLY A 9 16.97 0.41 17.70
C GLY A 9 16.12 -0.03 18.90
N SER A 10 16.41 -1.19 19.48
CA SER A 10 15.76 -1.72 20.67
C SER A 10 16.64 -2.76 21.37
N LYS A 11 16.55 -2.84 22.71
CA LYS A 11 17.16 -3.89 23.54
C LYS A 11 16.21 -5.06 23.87
N SER A 12 14.97 -5.05 23.34
CA SER A 12 14.00 -6.14 23.61
C SER A 12 14.46 -7.44 22.95
N GLU A 13 14.54 -8.51 23.76
CA GLU A 13 14.93 -9.83 23.29
C GLU A 13 13.88 -10.43 22.36
N VAL A 14 12.58 -10.16 22.58
CA VAL A 14 11.49 -10.61 21.68
C VAL A 14 11.68 -10.01 20.27
N LYS A 15 11.98 -8.71 20.19
CA LYS A 15 12.24 -8.03 18.91
C LYS A 15 13.51 -8.56 18.24
N ARG A 16 14.60 -8.73 19.01
CA ARG A 16 15.86 -9.29 18.50
C ARG A 16 15.66 -10.70 17.94
N GLN A 17 14.98 -11.58 18.66
CA GLN A 17 14.70 -12.94 18.21
C GLN A 17 13.83 -12.96 16.95
N ALA A 18 12.82 -12.08 16.86
CA ALA A 18 11.99 -11.95 15.67
C ALA A 18 12.82 -11.55 14.43
N VAL A 19 13.77 -10.61 14.58
CA VAL A 19 14.69 -10.20 13.51
C VAL A 19 15.61 -11.35 13.09
N VAL A 20 16.26 -12.02 14.04
CA VAL A 20 17.16 -13.14 13.76
C VAL A 20 16.43 -14.27 13.04
N HIS A 21 15.23 -14.64 13.50
CA HIS A 21 14.43 -15.66 12.83
C HIS A 21 13.99 -15.22 11.43
N ALA A 22 13.60 -13.95 11.26
CA ALA A 22 13.17 -13.45 9.97
C ALA A 22 14.30 -13.50 8.93
N LEU A 23 15.53 -13.18 9.32
CA LEU A 23 16.71 -13.34 8.46
C LEU A 23 16.92 -14.79 8.03
N GLN A 24 16.80 -15.74 8.97
CA GLN A 24 16.94 -17.17 8.69
C GLN A 24 15.87 -17.65 7.69
N VAL A 25 14.61 -17.24 7.89
CA VAL A 25 13.49 -17.62 7.01
C VAL A 25 13.61 -16.98 5.63
N ALA A 26 14.02 -15.72 5.55
CA ALA A 26 14.29 -15.02 4.30
C ALA A 26 15.58 -15.51 3.61
N ASN A 27 16.31 -16.46 4.22
CA ASN A 27 17.60 -16.96 3.74
C ASN A 27 18.64 -15.85 3.49
N VAL A 28 18.64 -14.85 4.38
CA VAL A 28 19.57 -13.72 4.40
C VAL A 28 20.62 -13.96 5.48
N ASP A 29 21.88 -14.03 5.09
CA ASP A 29 23.00 -14.10 6.04
C ASP A 29 23.21 -12.74 6.69
N GLY A 30 23.04 -12.63 8.01
CA GLY A 30 23.20 -11.35 8.69
C GLY A 30 23.40 -11.40 10.20
N GLU A 31 24.08 -10.39 10.72
CA GLU A 31 24.35 -10.17 12.14
C GLU A 31 23.42 -9.09 12.69
N VAL A 32 22.86 -9.30 13.89
CA VAL A 32 21.96 -8.34 14.56
C VAL A 32 22.64 -7.74 15.78
N VAL A 33 22.87 -6.44 15.75
CA VAL A 33 23.35 -5.63 16.88
C VAL A 33 22.19 -4.84 17.45
N CYS A 34 21.98 -4.89 18.76
CA CYS A 34 20.91 -4.16 19.44
C CYS A 34 21.47 -2.94 20.15
N ILE A 35 20.83 -1.79 19.95
CA ILE A 35 21.15 -0.55 20.67
C ILE A 35 19.94 -0.05 21.45
N GLU A 36 20.22 0.77 22.45
CA GLU A 36 19.17 1.57 23.07
C GLU A 36 18.89 2.78 22.19
N ALA A 37 17.62 2.99 21.88
CA ALA A 37 17.17 4.15 21.12
C ALA A 37 15.89 4.69 21.76
N ASP A 38 15.83 6.00 21.94
CA ASP A 38 14.60 6.69 22.32
C ASP A 38 13.72 6.84 21.07
N SER A 39 12.42 6.61 21.23
CA SER A 39 11.45 6.84 20.15
C SER A 39 11.10 8.31 20.00
N GLY A 40 11.30 9.14 21.05
CA GLY A 40 10.94 10.55 21.06
C GLY A 40 9.44 10.82 20.95
N VAL A 41 8.61 9.78 21.17
CA VAL A 41 7.14 9.83 21.17
C VAL A 41 6.59 9.24 22.46
N ASN A 42 5.27 9.26 22.66
CA ASN A 42 4.65 8.69 23.86
C ASN A 42 5.05 7.20 24.02
N PRO A 43 5.38 6.73 25.25
CA PRO A 43 5.63 5.30 25.51
C PRO A 43 4.48 4.36 25.11
N GLN A 44 3.26 4.88 25.04
CA GLN A 44 2.09 4.20 24.49
C GLN A 44 1.45 5.11 23.42
N PRO A 45 1.99 5.09 22.18
CA PRO A 45 1.41 5.88 21.11
C PRO A 45 0.04 5.30 20.75
N ILE A 46 -0.93 6.19 20.52
CA ILE A 46 -2.33 5.81 20.21
C ILE A 46 -2.78 6.19 18.79
N GLU A 47 -1.87 6.76 18.01
CA GLU A 47 -2.10 7.18 16.63
C GLU A 47 -1.10 6.50 15.69
N ASP A 48 -1.53 6.22 14.44
CA ASP A 48 -0.67 5.61 13.42
C ASP A 48 0.58 6.47 13.18
N LEU A 49 0.38 7.79 12.97
CA LEU A 49 1.46 8.71 12.62
C LEU A 49 2.50 8.84 13.74
N GLU A 50 2.06 8.88 15.00
CA GLU A 50 2.96 8.92 16.16
C GLU A 50 3.79 7.62 16.25
N SER A 51 3.14 6.47 16.08
CA SER A 51 3.80 5.16 16.12
C SER A 51 4.81 4.99 14.99
N MET A 52 4.46 5.40 13.77
CA MET A 52 5.38 5.44 12.63
C MET A 52 6.58 6.36 12.89
N THR A 53 6.33 7.53 13.50
CA THR A 53 7.40 8.48 13.87
C THR A 53 8.35 7.86 14.89
N GLY A 54 7.82 7.17 15.91
CA GLY A 54 8.62 6.46 16.91
C GLY A 54 9.50 5.37 16.29
N ALA A 55 8.94 4.58 15.38
CA ALA A 55 9.69 3.55 14.64
C ALA A 55 10.82 4.18 13.82
N ARG A 56 10.53 5.26 13.07
CA ARG A 56 11.53 5.98 12.28
C ARG A 56 12.63 6.59 13.14
N ASN A 57 12.31 7.21 14.27
CA ASN A 57 13.29 7.80 15.18
C ASN A 57 14.25 6.74 15.74
N ARG A 58 13.75 5.56 16.10
CA ARG A 58 14.59 4.42 16.50
C ARG A 58 15.51 3.96 15.36
N ALA A 59 15.00 3.92 14.13
CA ALA A 59 15.80 3.58 12.95
C ALA A 59 16.89 4.62 12.68
N LEU A 60 16.60 5.92 12.84
CA LEU A 60 17.58 7.00 12.71
C LEU A 60 18.68 6.92 13.78
N ALA A 61 18.33 6.59 15.02
CA ALA A 61 19.31 6.35 16.08
C ALA A 61 20.22 5.13 15.75
N ALA A 62 19.62 4.04 15.25
CA ALA A 62 20.36 2.88 14.78
C ALA A 62 21.29 3.22 13.60
N ARG A 63 20.85 4.10 12.70
CA ARG A 63 21.65 4.59 11.58
C ARG A 63 22.82 5.46 12.03
N ALA A 64 22.62 6.29 13.05
CA ALA A 64 23.68 7.11 13.63
C ALA A 64 24.75 6.26 14.33
N TYR A 65 24.37 5.09 14.86
CA TYR A 65 25.31 4.15 15.48
C TYR A 65 26.21 3.46 14.44
N ASP A 66 25.65 3.04 13.31
CA ASP A 66 26.41 2.46 12.20
C ASP A 66 25.80 2.84 10.84
N PRO A 67 26.36 3.85 10.15
CA PRO A 67 25.88 4.30 8.84
C PRO A 67 26.02 3.26 7.72
N ASP A 68 26.87 2.25 7.88
CA ASP A 68 27.11 1.24 6.85
C ASP A 68 26.21 -0.01 7.04
N ALA A 69 25.44 -0.05 8.13
CA ALA A 69 24.49 -1.11 8.44
C ALA A 69 23.06 -0.76 7.98
N TYR A 70 22.24 -1.80 7.87
CA TYR A 70 20.79 -1.65 7.83
C TYR A 70 20.28 -1.26 9.22
N ALA A 71 19.60 -0.13 9.32
CA ALA A 71 19.11 0.38 10.60
C ALA A 71 17.61 0.15 10.74
N LEU A 72 17.20 -0.63 11.73
CA LEU A 72 15.81 -1.06 11.93
C LEU A 72 15.24 -0.47 13.23
N GLY A 73 14.10 0.21 13.12
CA GLY A 73 13.27 0.63 14.23
C GLY A 73 11.95 -0.15 14.26
N ILE A 74 11.48 -0.46 15.47
CA ILE A 74 10.21 -1.15 15.70
C ILE A 74 9.49 -0.45 16.86
N GLU A 75 8.28 0.06 16.62
CA GLU A 75 7.45 0.72 17.62
C GLU A 75 6.06 0.09 17.66
N ASN A 76 5.50 -0.11 18.85
CA ASN A 76 4.13 -0.61 18.98
C ASN A 76 3.18 0.52 19.33
N GLY A 77 2.01 0.52 18.71
CA GLY A 77 0.92 1.44 19.01
C GLY A 77 -0.39 0.72 19.31
N ILE A 78 -1.26 1.40 20.06
CA ILE A 78 -2.64 0.98 20.33
C ILE A 78 -3.57 1.89 19.53
N ILE A 79 -4.06 1.41 18.41
CA ILE A 79 -4.72 2.21 17.37
C ILE A 79 -6.20 1.89 17.33
N GLN A 80 -7.05 2.85 16.94
CA GLN A 80 -8.49 2.64 16.78
C GLN A 80 -8.97 2.97 15.37
N PRO A 81 -8.79 2.07 14.38
CA PRO A 81 -9.40 2.26 13.05
C PRO A 81 -10.93 2.11 13.12
N ARG A 82 -11.40 1.08 13.85
CA ARG A 82 -12.81 0.84 14.18
C ARG A 82 -12.91 0.34 15.62
N ASP A 83 -12.19 -0.74 15.89
CA ASP A 83 -11.98 -1.32 17.22
C ASP A 83 -10.52 -1.08 17.65
N TRP A 84 -10.24 -1.15 18.95
CA TRP A 84 -8.87 -1.02 19.45
C TRP A 84 -8.01 -2.21 19.04
N VAL A 85 -6.82 -1.92 18.51
CA VAL A 85 -5.86 -2.93 18.08
C VAL A 85 -4.44 -2.58 18.52
N ASP A 86 -3.65 -3.60 18.85
CA ASP A 86 -2.20 -3.50 18.94
C ASP A 86 -1.60 -3.77 17.56
N ARG A 87 -0.73 -2.87 17.10
CA ARG A 87 0.01 -2.97 15.84
C ARG A 87 1.43 -2.48 16.04
N ALA A 88 2.42 -3.20 15.50
CA ALA A 88 3.79 -2.73 15.44
C ALA A 88 4.11 -2.12 14.07
N TYR A 89 4.85 -1.03 14.07
CA TYR A 89 5.36 -0.34 12.89
C TYR A 89 6.85 -0.60 12.77
N LEU A 90 7.28 -0.95 11.57
CA LEU A 90 8.64 -1.27 11.20
C LEU A 90 9.17 -0.13 10.33
N HIS A 91 10.39 0.31 10.60
CA HIS A 91 11.06 1.31 9.77
C HIS A 91 12.50 0.91 9.57
N LEU A 92 12.91 0.70 8.32
CA LEU A 92 14.24 0.24 7.95
C LEU A 92 14.92 1.28 7.06
N ILE A 93 16.17 1.60 7.38
CA ILE A 93 17.01 2.51 6.59
C ILE A 93 18.21 1.71 6.08
N ALA A 94 18.34 1.58 4.77
CA ALA A 94 19.42 0.85 4.12
C ALA A 94 20.73 1.67 4.07
N PRO A 95 21.91 1.03 3.89
CA PRO A 95 23.22 1.71 3.76
C PRO A 95 23.24 2.87 2.75
N ASP A 96 22.49 2.76 1.66
CA ASP A 96 22.37 3.80 0.62
C ASP A 96 21.43 4.96 0.98
N GLY A 97 20.77 4.91 2.15
CA GLY A 97 19.81 5.90 2.63
C GLY A 97 18.36 5.62 2.23
N SER A 98 18.08 4.55 1.47
CA SER A 98 16.71 4.16 1.13
C SER A 98 15.93 3.79 2.39
N GLU A 99 14.72 4.31 2.53
CA GLU A 99 13.84 4.04 3.68
C GLU A 99 12.67 3.12 3.28
N TYR A 100 12.39 2.13 4.12
CA TYR A 100 11.31 1.16 3.96
C TYR A 100 10.47 1.18 5.24
N ALA A 101 9.15 1.24 5.10
CA ALA A 101 8.23 1.25 6.23
C ALA A 101 7.10 0.26 6.01
N ASP A 102 6.77 -0.50 7.05
CA ASP A 102 5.69 -1.47 7.04
C ASP A 102 5.06 -1.60 8.44
N CYS A 103 4.01 -2.39 8.58
CA CYS A 103 3.38 -2.66 9.88
C CYS A 103 2.90 -4.09 9.99
N THR A 104 2.70 -4.55 11.22
CA THR A 104 2.22 -5.91 11.47
C THR A 104 0.73 -6.05 11.25
N ALA A 105 0.26 -7.30 11.15
CA ALA A 105 -1.13 -7.62 11.43
C ALA A 105 -1.56 -7.07 12.81
N CYS A 106 -2.86 -6.85 12.96
CA CYS A 106 -3.47 -6.26 14.14
C CYS A 106 -3.95 -7.35 15.10
N VAL A 107 -3.78 -7.12 16.41
CA VAL A 107 -4.39 -7.94 17.46
C VAL A 107 -5.45 -7.10 18.17
N LEU A 108 -6.68 -7.61 18.27
CA LEU A 108 -7.75 -6.89 18.94
C LEU A 108 -7.44 -6.72 20.44
N VAL A 109 -7.74 -5.54 20.95
CA VAL A 109 -7.54 -5.17 22.35
C VAL A 109 -8.91 -4.81 22.94
N PRO A 110 -9.33 -5.41 24.06
CA PRO A 110 -10.57 -5.04 24.73
C PRO A 110 -10.60 -3.57 25.15
N ASP A 111 -11.71 -2.88 24.83
CA ASP A 111 -11.94 -1.47 25.19
C ASP A 111 -11.66 -1.18 26.66
N ALA A 112 -12.09 -2.08 27.56
CA ALA A 112 -11.92 -1.92 29.00
C ALA A 112 -10.45 -1.76 29.42
N LEU A 113 -9.52 -2.45 28.76
CA LEU A 113 -8.09 -2.35 29.05
C LEU A 113 -7.51 -1.03 28.54
N VAL A 114 -7.94 -0.56 27.37
CA VAL A 114 -7.48 0.71 26.80
C VAL A 114 -8.00 1.88 27.62
N GLU A 115 -9.28 1.89 27.99
CA GLU A 115 -9.87 2.96 28.79
C GLU A 115 -9.24 3.05 30.19
N GLU A 116 -8.86 1.92 30.77
CA GLU A 116 -8.15 1.91 32.05
C GLU A 116 -6.72 2.42 31.93
N ALA A 117 -5.97 2.00 30.91
CA ALA A 117 -4.65 2.56 30.64
C ALA A 117 -4.75 4.08 30.40
N ARG A 118 -5.76 4.51 29.63
CA ARG A 118 -6.06 5.93 29.37
C ARG A 118 -6.40 6.70 30.65
N ALA A 119 -7.13 6.10 31.60
CA ALA A 119 -7.45 6.75 32.88
C ALA A 119 -6.21 7.10 33.72
N THR A 120 -5.08 6.40 33.49
CA THR A 120 -3.79 6.73 34.10
C THR A 120 -2.97 7.75 33.30
N GLY A 121 -3.49 8.22 32.16
CA GLY A 121 -2.75 9.00 31.16
C GLY A 121 -1.70 8.17 30.43
N PHE A 122 -1.93 6.86 30.29
CA PHE A 122 -1.00 5.89 29.71
C PHE A 122 0.38 5.83 30.40
N LYS A 123 0.44 6.17 31.68
CA LYS A 123 1.67 5.97 32.50
C LYS A 123 2.04 4.49 32.62
N VAL A 124 1.04 3.63 32.53
CA VAL A 124 1.16 2.18 32.41
C VAL A 124 0.66 1.81 31.01
N THR A 125 1.46 1.05 30.26
CA THR A 125 1.07 0.61 28.92
C THR A 125 -0.03 -0.44 28.99
N VAL A 126 -0.79 -0.64 27.90
CA VAL A 126 -1.82 -1.69 27.83
C VAL A 126 -1.22 -3.07 28.11
N GLY A 127 -0.02 -3.33 27.58
CA GLY A 127 0.70 -4.58 27.82
C GLY A 127 1.11 -4.78 29.28
N GLN A 128 1.58 -3.72 29.96
CA GLN A 128 1.89 -3.77 31.39
C GLN A 128 0.65 -4.02 32.24
N LEU A 129 -0.45 -3.33 31.95
CA LEU A 129 -1.72 -3.50 32.65
C LEU A 129 -2.25 -4.95 32.49
N LEU A 130 -2.15 -5.50 31.27
CA LEU A 130 -2.54 -6.88 30.99
C LEU A 130 -1.66 -7.88 31.76
N ALA A 131 -0.36 -7.61 31.88
CA ALA A 131 0.57 -8.45 32.64
C ALA A 131 0.25 -8.43 34.15
N GLU A 132 0.01 -7.25 34.72
CA GLU A 132 -0.32 -7.08 36.13
C GLU A 132 -1.64 -7.77 36.52
N LYS A 133 -2.66 -7.69 35.66
CA LYS A 133 -3.99 -8.22 35.95
C LYS A 133 -4.14 -9.71 35.70
N HIS A 134 -3.50 -10.21 34.64
CA HIS A 134 -3.78 -11.54 34.11
C HIS A 134 -2.55 -12.45 34.07
N GLY A 135 -1.39 -11.97 34.55
CA GLY A 135 -0.16 -12.74 34.55
C GLY A 135 0.41 -13.00 33.15
N SER A 136 -0.01 -12.20 32.16
CA SER A 136 0.56 -12.26 30.80
C SER A 136 2.01 -11.76 30.79
N HIS A 137 2.78 -12.14 29.76
CA HIS A 137 4.14 -11.65 29.61
C HIS A 137 4.11 -10.19 29.14
N PRO A 138 4.80 -9.24 29.80
CA PRO A 138 4.69 -7.80 29.49
C PRO A 138 5.20 -7.44 28.09
N GLU A 139 6.16 -8.21 27.55
CA GLU A 139 6.63 -8.06 26.17
C GLU A 139 5.84 -8.90 25.15
N ASP A 140 4.88 -9.72 25.58
CA ASP A 140 4.05 -10.53 24.68
C ASP A 140 2.57 -10.55 25.12
N PRO A 141 1.88 -9.39 25.08
CA PRO A 141 0.45 -9.33 25.38
C PRO A 141 -0.39 -10.07 24.34
N HIS A 142 0.12 -10.24 23.11
CA HIS A 142 -0.60 -10.87 22.00
C HIS A 142 -0.93 -12.33 22.30
N SER A 143 0.02 -13.09 22.85
CA SER A 143 -0.23 -14.49 23.21
C SER A 143 -1.39 -14.65 24.19
N PHE A 144 -1.65 -13.67 25.06
CA PHE A 144 -2.82 -13.70 25.95
C PHE A 144 -4.09 -13.28 25.22
N LEU A 145 -4.03 -12.17 24.46
CA LEU A 145 -5.17 -11.61 23.73
C LEU A 145 -5.75 -12.56 22.67
N THR A 146 -4.93 -13.48 22.16
CA THR A 146 -5.34 -14.48 21.16
C THR A 146 -5.42 -15.89 21.73
N GLU A 147 -5.48 -16.08 23.05
CA GLU A 147 -5.56 -17.40 23.71
C GLU A 147 -4.46 -18.39 23.26
N GLY A 148 -3.26 -17.87 22.94
CA GLY A 148 -2.11 -18.65 22.49
C GLY A 148 -2.03 -18.90 20.98
N GLU A 149 -3.03 -18.49 20.18
CA GLU A 149 -3.00 -18.68 18.72
C GLU A 149 -1.88 -17.90 18.04
N MET A 150 -1.58 -16.68 18.49
CA MET A 150 -0.55 -15.81 17.92
C MET A 150 0.25 -15.10 19.01
N SER A 151 1.57 -15.29 19.00
CA SER A 151 2.49 -14.51 19.83
C SER A 151 2.98 -13.27 19.11
N ARG A 152 3.43 -12.27 19.88
CA ARG A 152 4.04 -11.05 19.36
C ARG A 152 5.27 -11.35 18.51
N GLY A 153 6.08 -12.31 18.96
CA GLY A 153 7.23 -12.78 18.20
C GLY A 153 6.83 -13.36 16.83
N CYS A 154 5.72 -14.10 16.76
CA CYS A 154 5.20 -14.66 15.51
C CYS A 154 4.74 -13.56 14.54
N ILE A 155 3.96 -12.60 15.03
CA ILE A 155 3.44 -11.48 14.23
C ILE A 155 4.58 -10.59 13.71
N LEU A 156 5.53 -10.23 14.57
CA LEU A 156 6.72 -9.47 14.19
C LEU A 156 7.55 -10.22 13.16
N LYS A 157 7.78 -11.52 13.37
CA LYS A 157 8.54 -12.36 12.43
C LYS A 157 7.92 -12.32 11.04
N SER A 158 6.60 -12.48 10.91
CA SER A 158 5.94 -12.46 9.60
C SER A 158 6.18 -11.14 8.86
N ALA A 159 5.98 -9.99 9.52
CA ALA A 159 6.21 -8.68 8.90
C ALA A 159 7.70 -8.44 8.59
N LEU A 160 8.61 -8.89 9.45
CA LEU A 160 10.06 -8.78 9.23
C LEU A 160 10.57 -9.68 8.09
N VAL A 161 10.02 -10.88 7.93
CA VAL A 161 10.31 -11.72 6.76
C VAL A 161 9.88 -11.00 5.49
N GLU A 162 8.67 -10.43 5.49
CA GLU A 162 8.18 -9.68 4.34
C GLU A 162 9.10 -8.48 4.00
N LEU A 163 9.57 -7.75 5.02
CA LEU A 163 10.52 -6.65 4.89
C LEU A 163 11.92 -7.08 4.43
N PHE A 164 12.45 -8.21 4.90
CA PHE A 164 13.79 -8.70 4.50
C PHE A 164 13.80 -9.40 3.14
N GLU A 165 12.67 -9.97 2.73
CA GLU A 165 12.49 -10.37 1.34
C GLU A 165 12.64 -9.16 0.42
N GLU A 166 12.12 -7.97 0.77
CA GLU A 166 12.35 -6.75 -0.01
C GLU A 166 13.83 -6.36 -0.11
N LEU A 167 14.61 -6.54 0.96
CA LEU A 167 16.06 -6.33 0.93
C LEU A 167 16.80 -7.26 -0.04
N SER A 168 16.24 -8.44 -0.30
CA SER A 168 16.79 -9.39 -1.28
C SER A 168 16.56 -8.93 -2.73
N TRP A 169 15.79 -7.86 -2.93
CA TRP A 169 15.47 -7.25 -4.22
C TRP A 169 15.85 -5.74 -4.24
N PRO A 170 17.14 -5.38 -4.13
CA PRO A 170 17.56 -3.98 -4.11
C PRO A 170 17.09 -3.25 -5.38
N GLY A 171 16.50 -2.06 -5.19
CA GLY A 171 15.91 -1.28 -6.28
C GLY A 171 14.58 -1.83 -6.81
N MET A 172 13.87 -2.65 -6.03
CA MET A 172 12.51 -3.08 -6.34
C MET A 172 11.55 -2.65 -5.21
N ARG A 173 10.29 -2.42 -5.57
CA ARG A 173 9.18 -2.18 -4.64
C ARG A 173 8.27 -3.40 -4.62
N ARG A 174 8.08 -4.03 -3.47
CA ARG A 174 7.06 -5.07 -3.32
C ARG A 174 5.66 -4.46 -3.27
N ILE A 175 4.73 -5.16 -3.89
CA ILE A 175 3.30 -4.91 -3.79
C ILE A 175 2.57 -6.21 -3.44
N ARG A 176 1.44 -6.09 -2.75
CA ARG A 176 0.55 -7.20 -2.44
C ARG A 176 -0.89 -6.81 -2.74
N ILE A 177 -1.57 -7.63 -3.53
CA ILE A 177 -2.99 -7.47 -3.85
C ILE A 177 -3.67 -8.82 -3.63
N GLY A 178 -4.53 -8.89 -2.60
CA GLY A 178 -5.05 -10.17 -2.12
C GLY A 178 -3.92 -11.11 -1.71
N SER A 179 -3.86 -12.28 -2.32
CA SER A 179 -2.79 -13.27 -2.13
C SER A 179 -1.60 -13.10 -3.09
N VAL A 180 -1.70 -12.23 -4.09
CA VAL A 180 -0.68 -12.09 -5.14
C VAL A 180 0.35 -11.04 -4.72
N THR A 181 1.63 -11.44 -4.74
CA THR A 181 2.78 -10.56 -4.46
C THR A 181 3.63 -10.38 -5.71
N ARG A 182 4.12 -9.17 -5.95
CA ARG A 182 5.07 -8.83 -7.04
C ARG A 182 6.14 -7.86 -6.54
N HIS A 183 7.30 -7.89 -7.17
CA HIS A 183 8.40 -6.95 -6.96
C HIS A 183 8.56 -6.10 -8.22
N LEU A 184 8.28 -4.80 -8.10
CA LEU A 184 8.28 -3.83 -9.19
C LEU A 184 9.66 -3.17 -9.29
N PRO A 185 10.34 -3.19 -10.45
CA PRO A 185 11.63 -2.52 -10.57
C PRO A 185 11.46 -1.00 -10.45
N ILE A 186 12.25 -0.39 -9.57
CA ILE A 186 12.36 1.07 -9.45
C ILE A 186 13.32 1.55 -10.54
N ARG A 187 12.84 2.45 -11.40
CA ARG A 187 13.61 3.00 -12.53
C ARG A 187 13.47 4.51 -12.58
N GLU A 188 14.56 5.17 -12.94
CA GLU A 188 14.55 6.59 -13.30
C GLU A 188 13.88 6.74 -14.68
N VAL A 189 12.80 7.53 -14.74
CA VAL A 189 12.02 7.77 -15.96
C VAL A 189 12.21 9.18 -16.52
N ALA A 190 12.73 10.09 -15.68
CA ALA A 190 13.17 11.43 -16.01
C ALA A 190 14.21 11.86 -14.95
N PRO A 191 15.02 12.91 -15.20
CA PRO A 191 16.00 13.39 -14.23
C PRO A 191 15.38 13.60 -12.85
N ASP A 192 15.94 12.95 -11.83
CA ASP A 192 15.50 13.01 -10.43
C ASP A 192 14.08 12.46 -10.17
N ILE A 193 13.51 11.70 -11.11
CA ILE A 193 12.19 11.07 -10.97
C ILE A 193 12.33 9.57 -11.15
N ARG A 194 12.30 8.82 -10.05
CA ARG A 194 12.25 7.35 -10.05
C ARG A 194 10.88 6.85 -9.63
N VAL A 195 10.40 5.83 -10.35
CA VAL A 195 9.09 5.21 -10.13
C VAL A 195 9.20 3.70 -10.07
N ALA A 196 8.30 3.06 -9.32
CA ALA A 196 8.12 1.62 -9.35
C ALA A 196 7.36 1.23 -10.62
N LEU A 197 8.00 0.50 -11.54
CA LEU A 197 7.40 0.16 -12.83
C LEU A 197 6.30 -0.90 -12.68
N PHE A 198 5.06 -0.44 -12.58
CA PHE A 198 3.89 -1.30 -12.60
C PHE A 198 3.52 -1.70 -14.04
N ASN A 199 3.44 -3.00 -14.31
CA ASN A 199 3.01 -3.55 -15.59
C ASN A 199 2.05 -4.72 -15.39
N LEU A 200 0.79 -4.52 -15.77
CA LEU A 200 -0.23 -5.57 -15.72
C LEU A 200 -0.23 -6.50 -16.95
N LEU A 201 0.43 -6.10 -18.05
CA LEU A 201 0.39 -6.87 -19.29
C LEU A 201 1.03 -8.25 -19.12
N GLY A 202 0.24 -9.29 -19.39
CA GLY A 202 0.66 -10.69 -19.29
C GLY A 202 0.56 -11.29 -17.89
N ASP A 203 0.22 -10.49 -16.87
CA ASP A 203 0.09 -10.94 -15.48
C ASP A 203 -1.38 -11.17 -15.11
N TRP A 204 -1.93 -12.29 -15.58
CA TRP A 204 -3.35 -12.61 -15.39
C TRP A 204 -3.70 -12.82 -13.91
N GLU A 205 -2.79 -13.36 -13.09
CA GLU A 205 -3.01 -13.56 -11.66
C GLU A 205 -3.17 -12.21 -10.94
N LEU A 206 -2.31 -11.25 -11.24
CA LEU A 206 -2.39 -9.91 -10.67
C LEU A 206 -3.64 -9.17 -11.15
N ALA A 207 -4.01 -9.32 -12.42
CA ALA A 207 -5.23 -8.72 -12.97
C ALA A 207 -6.50 -9.29 -12.31
N GLU A 208 -6.54 -10.60 -12.08
CA GLU A 208 -7.64 -11.29 -11.38
C GLU A 208 -7.76 -10.77 -9.94
N ALA A 209 -6.66 -10.79 -9.19
CA ALA A 209 -6.65 -10.34 -7.80
C ALA A 209 -7.03 -8.85 -7.67
N ALA A 210 -6.47 -7.98 -8.52
CA ALA A 210 -6.76 -6.56 -8.51
C ALA A 210 -8.19 -6.25 -8.96
N GLY A 211 -8.71 -6.97 -9.96
CA GLY A 211 -10.07 -6.79 -10.44
C GLY A 211 -11.11 -7.16 -9.39
N VAL A 212 -10.92 -8.28 -8.69
CA VAL A 212 -11.79 -8.70 -7.57
C VAL A 212 -11.77 -7.69 -6.43
N GLU A 213 -10.59 -7.22 -6.04
CA GLU A 213 -10.47 -6.24 -4.94
C GLU A 213 -11.03 -4.86 -5.31
N LEU A 214 -10.85 -4.40 -6.55
CA LEU A 214 -11.43 -3.13 -7.01
C LEU A 214 -12.94 -3.21 -7.22
N ALA A 215 -13.46 -4.33 -7.71
CA ALA A 215 -14.90 -4.52 -7.91
C ALA A 215 -15.69 -4.32 -6.61
N LYS A 216 -15.15 -4.78 -5.47
CA LYS A 216 -15.73 -4.56 -4.13
C LYS A 216 -15.81 -3.10 -3.72
N ARG A 217 -15.03 -2.22 -4.36
CA ARG A 217 -14.93 -0.78 -4.05
C ARG A 217 -15.65 0.10 -5.06
N VAL A 218 -16.34 -0.47 -6.05
CA VAL A 218 -17.17 0.29 -6.98
C VAL A 218 -18.34 0.90 -6.19
N PRO A 219 -18.52 2.23 -6.20
CA PRO A 219 -19.61 2.87 -5.47
C PRO A 219 -20.98 2.45 -6.00
N GLU A 220 -22.00 2.55 -5.13
CA GLU A 220 -23.39 2.42 -5.56
C GLU A 220 -23.76 3.52 -6.58
N GLY A 221 -24.66 3.18 -7.51
CA GLY A 221 -25.13 4.12 -8.54
C GLY A 221 -24.18 4.29 -9.73
N ILE A 222 -23.14 3.46 -9.85
CA ILE A 222 -22.36 3.33 -11.09
C ILE A 222 -23.09 2.37 -12.04
N ASP A 223 -23.28 2.83 -13.28
CA ASP A 223 -24.03 2.11 -14.33
C ASP A 223 -23.11 1.49 -15.40
N ALA A 224 -21.85 1.91 -15.47
CA ALA A 224 -20.88 1.45 -16.46
C ALA A 224 -19.43 1.68 -16.01
N LEU A 225 -18.52 0.83 -16.52
CA LEU A 225 -17.07 1.01 -16.36
C LEU A 225 -16.46 1.45 -17.68
N LEU A 226 -15.62 2.48 -17.66
CA LEU A 226 -14.87 2.96 -18.83
C LEU A 226 -13.39 3.01 -18.50
N MET A 227 -12.54 2.53 -19.40
CA MET A 227 -11.10 2.72 -19.31
C MET A 227 -10.52 3.39 -20.55
N PRO A 228 -9.39 4.09 -20.44
CA PRO A 228 -8.59 4.45 -21.61
C PRO A 228 -7.85 3.22 -22.13
N ASP A 229 -7.74 3.05 -23.44
CA ASP A 229 -7.04 1.92 -24.06
C ASP A 229 -5.59 1.81 -23.56
N GLY A 230 -5.20 0.63 -23.05
CA GLY A 230 -3.91 0.46 -22.38
C GLY A 230 -3.75 -0.87 -21.67
N LYS A 231 -2.83 -0.87 -20.70
CA LYS A 231 -2.37 -2.07 -19.99
C LYS A 231 -3.44 -2.73 -19.10
N ALA A 232 -4.46 -1.97 -18.71
CA ALA A 232 -5.51 -2.41 -17.79
C ALA A 232 -6.69 -3.18 -18.44
N GLN A 233 -6.64 -3.57 -19.73
CA GLN A 233 -7.80 -4.23 -20.35
C GLN A 233 -8.20 -5.55 -19.65
N ALA A 234 -7.22 -6.31 -19.16
CA ALA A 234 -7.49 -7.51 -18.36
C ALA A 234 -8.19 -7.17 -17.02
N LEU A 235 -7.80 -6.06 -16.38
CA LEU A 235 -8.46 -5.56 -15.17
C LEU A 235 -9.93 -5.22 -15.44
N LEU A 236 -10.21 -4.48 -16.52
CA LEU A 236 -11.58 -4.11 -16.89
C LEU A 236 -12.45 -5.34 -17.14
N HIS A 237 -11.90 -6.38 -17.77
CA HIS A 237 -12.61 -7.64 -17.98
C HIS A 237 -13.03 -8.28 -16.65
N VAL A 238 -12.10 -8.41 -15.69
CA VAL A 238 -12.38 -8.99 -14.38
C VAL A 238 -13.40 -8.15 -13.62
N MET A 239 -13.22 -6.83 -13.57
CA MET A 239 -14.18 -5.94 -12.91
C MET A 239 -15.58 -6.01 -13.53
N GLY A 240 -15.70 -6.09 -14.86
CA GLY A 240 -16.98 -6.29 -15.54
C GLY A 240 -17.66 -7.60 -15.16
N ARG A 241 -16.89 -8.69 -15.03
CA ARG A 241 -17.38 -9.99 -14.56
C ARG A 241 -17.87 -9.91 -13.11
N GLU A 242 -17.09 -9.30 -12.21
CA GLU A 242 -17.44 -9.25 -10.79
C GLU A 242 -18.62 -8.31 -10.50
N THR A 243 -18.67 -7.16 -11.19
CA THR A 243 -19.72 -6.15 -10.98
C THR A 243 -20.98 -6.40 -11.81
N GLN A 244 -20.90 -7.23 -12.85
CA GLN A 244 -21.93 -7.39 -13.89
C GLN A 244 -22.28 -6.08 -14.63
N LEU A 245 -21.42 -5.06 -14.54
CA LEU A 245 -21.59 -3.79 -15.23
C LEU A 245 -21.07 -3.86 -16.67
N PRO A 246 -21.71 -3.15 -17.61
CA PRO A 246 -21.19 -3.00 -18.95
C PRO A 246 -19.85 -2.25 -18.95
N THR A 247 -18.89 -2.77 -19.73
CA THR A 247 -17.54 -2.23 -19.82
C THR A 247 -17.27 -1.62 -21.19
N PHE A 248 -16.46 -0.55 -21.19
CA PHE A 248 -16.13 0.23 -22.38
C PHE A 248 -14.64 0.59 -22.41
N VAL A 249 -14.09 0.70 -23.62
CA VAL A 249 -12.68 1.10 -23.82
C VAL A 249 -12.63 2.29 -24.76
N ALA A 250 -12.18 3.45 -24.26
CA ALA A 250 -11.88 4.62 -25.08
C ALA A 250 -10.55 4.39 -25.81
N ARG A 251 -10.59 4.22 -27.14
CA ARG A 251 -9.39 3.87 -27.93
C ARG A 251 -8.49 5.09 -28.12
N LYS A 252 -7.17 4.89 -28.15
CA LYS A 252 -6.19 5.96 -28.43
C LYS A 252 -6.06 6.31 -29.92
N GLU A 253 -6.68 5.50 -30.78
CA GLU A 253 -6.69 5.66 -32.23
C GLU A 253 -8.07 5.26 -32.76
N ARG A 254 -8.57 5.95 -33.79
CA ARG A 254 -9.77 5.52 -34.52
C ARG A 254 -9.51 4.14 -35.14
N LYS A 255 -10.42 3.20 -34.91
CA LYS A 255 -10.32 1.85 -35.48
C LYS A 255 -11.31 1.66 -36.63
N PRO A 256 -10.98 0.86 -37.67
CA PRO A 256 -11.83 0.68 -38.86
C PRO A 256 -13.23 0.13 -38.56
N TYR A 257 -13.38 -0.61 -37.46
CA TYR A 257 -14.64 -1.21 -37.03
C TYR A 257 -15.55 -0.24 -36.24
N MET A 258 -15.11 0.99 -35.97
CA MET A 258 -15.93 1.94 -35.24
C MET A 258 -17.04 2.50 -36.14
N GLY A 259 -18.29 2.29 -35.73
CA GLY A 259 -19.44 2.90 -36.39
C GLY A 259 -19.42 4.43 -36.32
N ASP A 260 -19.86 5.08 -37.39
CA ASP A 260 -19.97 6.54 -37.46
C ASP A 260 -21.30 7.06 -36.87
N PRO A 261 -21.31 8.27 -36.27
CA PRO A 261 -20.15 9.14 -36.07
C PRO A 261 -19.26 8.68 -34.92
N VAL A 262 -17.94 8.65 -35.15
CA VAL A 262 -16.95 8.43 -34.08
C VAL A 262 -16.80 9.69 -33.24
N VAL A 263 -17.04 9.58 -31.94
CA VAL A 263 -16.82 10.67 -30.99
C VAL A 263 -15.34 10.69 -30.62
N SER A 264 -14.72 11.87 -30.67
CA SER A 264 -13.31 12.05 -30.34
C SER A 264 -13.05 13.29 -29.49
N VAL A 265 -11.97 13.21 -28.72
CA VAL A 265 -11.38 14.33 -27.98
C VAL A 265 -9.88 14.34 -28.23
N SER A 266 -9.31 15.53 -28.35
CA SER A 266 -7.87 15.74 -28.46
C SER A 266 -7.47 16.80 -27.45
N LEU A 267 -6.78 16.38 -26.38
CA LEU A 267 -6.29 17.26 -25.32
C LEU A 267 -4.78 17.31 -25.33
N LYS A 268 -4.22 18.52 -25.23
CA LYS A 268 -2.78 18.69 -25.06
C LYS A 268 -2.42 18.43 -23.60
N SER A 269 -1.60 17.42 -23.32
CA SER A 269 -1.11 17.17 -21.97
C SER A 269 -0.31 18.38 -21.46
N ILE A 270 -0.63 18.86 -20.26
CA ILE A 270 0.02 20.02 -19.63
C ILE A 270 1.52 19.75 -19.41
N THR A 271 1.90 18.51 -19.11
CA THR A 271 3.25 18.16 -18.64
C THR A 271 4.13 17.47 -19.67
N THR A 272 3.57 16.92 -20.76
CA THR A 272 4.35 16.04 -21.68
C THR A 272 4.43 16.53 -23.12
N ASP A 273 3.82 17.68 -23.45
CA ASP A 273 3.70 18.21 -24.83
C ASP A 273 3.08 17.23 -25.84
N ARG A 274 2.59 16.08 -25.36
CA ARG A 274 1.95 15.03 -26.14
C ARG A 274 0.45 15.30 -26.21
N MET A 275 -0.08 15.19 -27.42
CA MET A 275 -1.52 15.13 -27.66
C MET A 275 -2.06 13.80 -27.16
N GLN A 276 -3.07 13.85 -26.31
CA GLN A 276 -3.88 12.70 -25.93
C GLN A 276 -5.15 12.72 -26.79
N GLU A 277 -5.32 11.67 -27.59
CA GLU A 277 -6.53 11.48 -28.38
C GLU A 277 -7.28 10.26 -27.87
N LEU A 278 -8.60 10.39 -27.70
CA LEU A 278 -9.47 9.29 -27.34
C LEU A 278 -10.68 9.23 -28.28
N PHE A 279 -11.09 8.02 -28.61
CA PHE A 279 -12.14 7.71 -29.58
C PHE A 279 -13.15 6.71 -29.02
N LEU A 280 -14.43 6.96 -29.28
CA LEU A 280 -15.56 6.05 -29.03
C LEU A 280 -16.39 5.91 -30.32
N GLY A 281 -16.68 4.67 -30.72
CA GLY A 281 -17.59 4.40 -31.83
C GLY A 281 -19.04 4.73 -31.47
N ALA A 282 -19.88 4.95 -32.48
CA ALA A 282 -21.28 5.35 -32.29
C ALA A 282 -22.08 4.39 -31.39
N GLU A 283 -21.88 3.08 -31.51
CA GLU A 283 -22.58 2.07 -30.71
C GLU A 283 -22.24 2.17 -29.22
N ASP A 284 -20.95 2.27 -28.89
CA ASP A 284 -20.51 2.41 -27.50
C ASP A 284 -20.89 3.77 -26.92
N ALA A 285 -20.82 4.84 -27.72
CA ALA A 285 -21.29 6.17 -27.32
C ALA A 285 -22.78 6.15 -26.97
N ALA A 286 -23.62 5.51 -27.80
CA ALA A 286 -25.05 5.37 -27.53
C ALA A 286 -25.34 4.52 -26.29
N ARG A 287 -24.56 3.47 -26.06
CA ARG A 287 -24.68 2.63 -24.85
C ARG A 287 -24.19 3.32 -23.58
N LEU A 288 -23.26 4.27 -23.68
CA LEU A 288 -22.77 5.07 -22.57
C LEU A 288 -23.69 6.25 -22.22
N ALA A 289 -24.40 6.82 -23.20
CA ALA A 289 -25.25 7.99 -23.01
C ALA A 289 -26.21 7.84 -21.81
N GLY A 290 -26.28 8.87 -20.96
CA GLY A 290 -27.13 8.93 -19.78
C GLY A 290 -26.67 8.13 -18.57
N ARG A 291 -25.53 7.41 -18.65
CA ARG A 291 -25.02 6.58 -17.56
C ARG A 291 -24.10 7.33 -16.61
N SER A 292 -24.11 6.93 -15.34
CA SER A 292 -23.08 7.26 -14.36
C SER A 292 -21.89 6.30 -14.54
N VAL A 293 -20.74 6.83 -14.92
CA VAL A 293 -19.58 6.05 -15.36
C VAL A 293 -18.47 6.12 -14.31
N ALA A 294 -17.91 4.96 -13.96
CA ALA A 294 -16.67 4.88 -13.23
C ALA A 294 -15.49 4.67 -14.18
N PHE A 295 -14.42 5.44 -13.99
CA PHE A 295 -13.16 5.22 -14.69
C PHE A 295 -12.34 4.13 -14.02
N VAL A 296 -11.67 3.33 -14.84
CA VAL A 296 -10.80 2.24 -14.38
C VAL A 296 -9.45 2.38 -15.08
N ASP A 297 -8.37 2.36 -14.31
CA ASP A 297 -7.00 2.35 -14.86
C ASP A 297 -6.06 1.46 -14.03
N ASP A 298 -4.86 1.16 -14.53
CA ASP A 298 -3.86 0.45 -13.74
C ASP A 298 -3.20 1.39 -12.72
N VAL A 299 -2.66 2.51 -13.19
CA VAL A 299 -2.00 3.51 -12.36
C VAL A 299 -2.45 4.92 -12.73
N VAL A 300 -2.88 5.70 -11.74
CA VAL A 300 -3.22 7.12 -11.93
C VAL A 300 -2.16 8.01 -11.28
N SER A 301 -1.45 8.81 -12.10
CA SER A 301 -0.50 9.83 -11.65
C SER A 301 -1.02 11.27 -11.84
N THR A 302 -0.51 12.04 -12.80
CA THR A 302 -0.80 13.47 -12.99
C THR A 302 -2.19 13.78 -13.55
N GLY A 303 -3.00 12.76 -13.90
CA GLY A 303 -4.42 12.90 -14.25
C GLY A 303 -4.73 13.39 -15.67
N GLY A 304 -3.74 13.55 -16.56
CA GLY A 304 -4.00 14.01 -17.93
C GLY A 304 -4.94 13.10 -18.74
N THR A 305 -4.83 11.79 -18.55
CA THR A 305 -5.74 10.81 -19.17
C THR A 305 -7.16 10.91 -18.61
N LEU A 306 -7.32 11.25 -17.32
CA LEU A 306 -8.64 11.41 -16.69
C LEU A 306 -9.38 12.60 -17.31
N GLN A 307 -8.72 13.74 -17.50
CA GLN A 307 -9.33 14.91 -18.16
C GLN A 307 -9.84 14.59 -19.57
N ALA A 308 -9.10 13.76 -20.33
CA ALA A 308 -9.54 13.32 -21.65
C ALA A 308 -10.78 12.42 -21.58
N LEU A 309 -10.82 11.50 -20.61
CA LEU A 309 -12.00 10.66 -20.38
C LEU A 309 -13.22 11.46 -19.92
N GLU A 310 -13.05 12.42 -19.01
CA GLU A 310 -14.11 13.33 -18.56
C GLU A 310 -14.73 14.06 -19.75
N THR A 311 -13.89 14.70 -20.58
CA THR A 311 -14.34 15.42 -21.78
C THR A 311 -15.05 14.49 -22.76
N LEU A 312 -14.57 13.25 -22.91
CA LEU A 312 -15.16 12.27 -23.82
C LEU A 312 -16.53 11.80 -23.32
N VAL A 313 -16.66 11.53 -22.02
CA VAL A 313 -17.90 11.11 -21.36
C VAL A 313 -18.95 12.20 -21.40
N GLU A 314 -18.58 13.45 -21.16
CA GLU A 314 -19.47 14.61 -21.32
C GLU A 314 -20.00 14.73 -22.75
N LYS A 315 -19.13 14.57 -23.76
CA LYS A 315 -19.52 14.64 -25.18
C LYS A 315 -20.53 13.57 -25.60
N VAL A 316 -20.51 12.39 -24.98
CA VAL A 316 -21.48 11.32 -25.25
C VAL A 316 -22.73 11.43 -24.36
N GLY A 317 -22.87 12.49 -23.56
CA GLY A 317 -24.00 12.70 -22.67
C GLY A 317 -24.05 11.77 -21.46
N ALA A 318 -22.89 11.27 -21.02
CA ALA A 318 -22.72 10.48 -19.81
C ALA A 318 -22.10 11.33 -18.69
N ARG A 319 -22.03 10.80 -17.46
CA ARG A 319 -21.49 11.51 -16.30
C ARG A 319 -20.36 10.72 -15.66
N HIS A 320 -19.21 11.34 -15.43
CA HIS A 320 -18.17 10.77 -14.58
C HIS A 320 -18.61 10.82 -13.11
N ALA A 321 -18.57 9.68 -12.43
CA ALA A 321 -19.08 9.52 -11.07
C ALA A 321 -18.05 8.98 -10.08
N ALA A 322 -17.02 8.27 -10.56
CA ALA A 322 -15.92 7.77 -9.73
C ALA A 322 -14.69 7.46 -10.59
N THR A 323 -13.51 7.43 -9.97
CA THR A 323 -12.28 6.93 -10.56
C THR A 323 -11.72 5.83 -9.67
N LEU A 324 -11.42 4.68 -10.27
CA LEU A 324 -10.78 3.53 -9.62
C LEU A 324 -9.46 3.22 -10.30
N ALA A 325 -8.45 2.88 -9.52
CA ALA A 325 -7.16 2.43 -10.04
C ALA A 325 -6.53 1.39 -9.13
N ILE A 326 -5.64 0.55 -9.66
CA ILE A 326 -4.89 -0.37 -8.78
C ILE A 326 -4.02 0.47 -7.84
N PHE A 327 -3.23 1.38 -8.41
CA PHE A 327 -2.39 2.29 -7.64
C PHE A 327 -2.60 3.75 -8.03
N THR A 328 -2.49 4.64 -7.05
CA THR A 328 -2.14 6.05 -7.31
C THR A 328 -0.61 6.18 -7.32
N GLU A 329 -0.06 7.10 -8.11
CA GLU A 329 1.39 7.32 -8.19
C GLU A 329 1.76 8.79 -7.98
N GLY A 330 2.81 9.01 -7.19
CA GLY A 330 3.38 10.33 -6.96
C GLY A 330 2.67 11.09 -5.85
N LYS A 331 1.93 12.15 -6.18
CA LYS A 331 1.15 12.90 -5.17
C LYS A 331 -0.06 12.09 -4.73
N LEU A 332 -0.38 12.11 -3.44
CA LEU A 332 -1.60 11.49 -2.91
C LEU A 332 -2.82 12.07 -3.62
N ARG A 333 -3.75 11.18 -3.99
CA ARG A 333 -4.99 11.48 -4.71
C ARG A 333 -6.18 10.94 -3.96
N GLU A 334 -6.88 11.82 -3.25
CA GLU A 334 -8.12 11.48 -2.54
C GLU A 334 -9.32 11.36 -3.49
N ASP A 335 -9.19 11.87 -4.71
CA ASP A 335 -10.19 11.79 -5.78
C ASP A 335 -10.22 10.43 -6.51
N VAL A 336 -9.37 9.48 -6.09
CA VAL A 336 -9.22 8.15 -6.71
C VAL A 336 -9.39 7.06 -5.65
N ILE A 337 -10.28 6.10 -5.93
CA ILE A 337 -10.44 4.89 -5.13
C ILE A 337 -9.35 3.89 -5.56
N SER A 338 -8.29 3.73 -4.75
CA SER A 338 -7.15 2.86 -5.08
C SER A 338 -6.93 1.71 -4.11
N LEU A 339 -6.29 0.63 -4.57
CA LEU A 339 -5.85 -0.47 -3.69
C LEU A 339 -4.56 -0.14 -2.93
N GLY A 340 -3.77 0.81 -3.43
CA GLY A 340 -2.59 1.32 -2.73
C GLY A 340 -2.00 2.56 -3.39
N HIS A 341 -0.85 2.98 -2.88
CA HIS A 341 -0.12 4.16 -3.36
C HIS A 341 1.36 3.82 -3.64
N LEU A 342 1.86 4.29 -4.78
CA LEU A 342 3.25 4.20 -5.22
C LEU A 342 3.92 5.59 -5.11
N PRO A 343 4.81 5.83 -4.15
CA PRO A 343 5.54 7.09 -4.06
C PRO A 343 6.58 7.22 -5.17
N LEU A 344 7.11 8.44 -5.36
CA LEU A 344 8.36 8.65 -6.11
C LEU A 344 9.54 8.28 -5.22
N TYR A 345 10.64 7.79 -5.81
CA TYR A 345 11.83 7.29 -5.09
C TYR A 345 13.06 8.15 -5.29
#